data_AF-A0A958S9Z3-F1
#
_entry.id   AF-A0A958S9Z3-F1
#
_cell.length_a   1.000
_cell.length_b   1.000
_cell.length_c   1.000
_cell.angle_alpha   90.00
_cell.angle_beta   90.00
_cell.angle_gamma   90.00
#
_symmetry.space_group_name_H-M   'P 1'
#
loop_
_entity.id
_entity.type
_entity.pdbx_description
1 polymer ?
#
loop_
_entity_poly.entity_id
_entity_poly.type
_entity_poly.pdbx_seq_one_letter_code
_entity_poly.pdbx_strand_id
1 'polypeptide(L)'
;MKNLILILFVGVVVTACSYKEVIPIEDLINIKSINKVEMHNNSGDFELSNEQIVEFREDLELLKHIPNESVKVGGIMMKIYGEKEQYIITGNTNGTYVEIDVVNVNSDFSDTYTFKCSGINFDNYKPE
;
A
#
# COMPACT_ATOMS: atom_id res chain seq x y z
N MET A 1 -32.43 -12.34 59.73
CA MET A 1 -32.60 -11.86 58.34
C MET A 1 -31.20 -11.62 57.79
N LYS A 2 -30.74 -12.48 56.87
CA LYS A 2 -29.38 -12.43 56.30
C LYS A 2 -29.39 -11.46 55.12
N ASN A 3 -28.60 -10.39 55.22
CA ASN A 3 -28.42 -9.42 54.14
C ASN A 3 -27.54 -10.05 53.05
N LEU A 4 -28.13 -10.26 51.87
CA LEU A 4 -27.45 -10.73 50.67
C LEU A 4 -26.92 -9.50 49.93
N ILE A 5 -25.61 -9.26 49.98
CA ILE A 5 -24.97 -8.22 49.17
C ILE A 5 -24.68 -8.86 47.80
N LEU A 6 -25.46 -8.46 46.79
CA LEU A 6 -25.27 -8.83 45.40
C LEU A 6 -24.19 -7.91 44.81
N ILE A 7 -22.96 -8.41 44.67
CA ILE A 7 -21.87 -7.67 43.99
C ILE A 7 -22.07 -7.86 42.49
N LEU A 8 -22.51 -6.78 41.82
CA LEU A 8 -22.64 -6.71 40.37
C LEU A 8 -21.23 -6.59 39.75
N PHE A 9 -20.71 -7.69 39.21
CA PHE A 9 -19.47 -7.68 38.42
C PHE A 9 -19.78 -7.08 37.04
N VAL A 10 -19.56 -5.77 36.88
CA VAL A 10 -19.55 -5.14 35.56
C VAL A 10 -18.25 -5.52 34.88
N GLY A 11 -18.28 -6.62 34.13
CA GLY A 11 -17.18 -7.01 33.25
C GLY A 11 -17.04 -5.98 32.13
N VAL A 12 -16.03 -5.11 32.25
CA VAL A 12 -15.60 -4.24 31.15
C VAL A 12 -15.00 -5.14 30.08
N VAL A 13 -15.78 -5.42 29.03
CA VAL A 13 -15.26 -6.04 27.81
C VAL A 13 -14.41 -4.97 27.12
N VAL A 14 -13.10 -4.98 27.39
CA VAL A 14 -12.13 -4.21 26.59
C VAL A 14 -12.00 -4.94 25.28
N THR A 15 -12.82 -4.58 24.29
CA THR A 15 -12.56 -4.94 22.90
C THR A 15 -11.25 -4.25 22.51
N ALA A 16 -10.17 -5.01 22.44
CA ALA A 16 -8.91 -4.54 21.88
C ALA A 16 -9.14 -4.26 20.39
N CYS A 17 -9.46 -3.01 20.05
CA CYS A 17 -9.24 -2.53 18.69
C CYS A 17 -7.73 -2.67 18.44
N SER A 18 -7.35 -3.65 17.63
CA SER A 18 -5.96 -3.82 17.19
C SER A 18 -5.65 -2.66 16.25
N TYR A 19 -4.94 -1.64 16.75
CA TYR A 19 -4.44 -0.55 15.93
C TYR A 19 -3.23 -1.05 15.16
N LYS A 20 -3.33 -1.19 13.83
CA LYS A 20 -2.14 -1.41 12.99
C LYS A 20 -1.25 -0.17 13.02
N GLU A 21 0.06 -0.39 13.15
CA GLU A 21 1.08 0.67 13.17
C GLU A 21 1.21 1.34 11.79
N VAL A 22 1.67 2.61 11.78
CA VAL A 22 2.01 3.31 10.54
C VAL A 22 3.37 2.79 10.05
N ILE A 23 3.46 2.37 8.79
CA ILE A 23 4.65 1.74 8.22
C ILE A 23 5.22 2.67 7.15
N PRO A 24 6.48 3.11 7.27
CA PRO A 24 7.19 3.79 6.19
C PRO A 24 7.24 2.92 4.92
N ILE A 25 7.08 3.53 3.74
CA ILE A 25 7.14 2.75 2.49
C ILE A 25 8.51 2.12 2.25
N GLU A 26 9.57 2.74 2.74
CA GLU A 26 10.95 2.24 2.66
C GLU A 26 11.19 0.95 3.46
N ASP A 27 10.35 0.68 4.47
CA ASP A 27 10.37 -0.58 5.21
C ASP A 27 9.71 -1.72 4.41
N LEU A 28 8.95 -1.40 3.36
CA LEU A 28 8.27 -2.37 2.49
C LEU A 28 8.99 -2.55 1.15
N ILE A 29 9.47 -1.45 0.55
CA ILE A 29 10.05 -1.42 -0.78
C ILE A 29 11.42 -0.76 -0.69
N ASN A 30 12.46 -1.44 -1.18
CA ASN A 30 13.76 -0.81 -1.39
C ASN A 30 13.72 0.09 -2.64
N ILE A 31 13.18 1.31 -2.49
CA ILE A 31 12.94 2.28 -3.58
C ILE A 31 14.19 2.52 -4.44
N LYS A 32 15.36 2.59 -3.81
CA LYS A 32 16.64 2.84 -4.51
C LYS A 32 17.06 1.72 -5.45
N SER A 33 16.57 0.50 -5.21
CA SER A 33 16.89 -0.69 -6.01
C SER A 33 15.98 -0.87 -7.22
N ILE A 34 14.87 -0.10 -7.32
CA ILE A 34 13.90 -0.22 -8.41
C ILE A 34 14.59 0.10 -9.72
N ASN A 35 14.70 -0.85 -10.64
CA ASN A 35 15.38 -0.64 -11.93
C ASN A 35 14.47 -0.82 -13.14
N LYS A 36 13.26 -1.33 -12.92
CA LYS A 36 12.23 -1.48 -13.94
C LYS A 36 10.85 -1.37 -13.31
N VAL A 37 9.95 -0.72 -14.03
CA VAL A 37 8.53 -0.60 -13.68
C VAL A 37 7.69 -0.88 -14.92
N GLU A 38 6.84 -1.90 -14.86
CA GLU A 38 5.79 -2.13 -15.86
C GLU A 38 4.51 -1.45 -15.39
N MET A 39 3.98 -0.54 -16.20
CA MET A 39 2.78 0.23 -15.94
C MET A 39 1.62 -0.30 -16.77
N HIS A 40 0.46 -0.42 -16.14
CA HIS A 40 -0.83 -0.71 -16.75
C HIS A 40 -1.80 0.39 -16.30
N ASN A 41 -2.05 1.39 -17.15
CA ASN A 41 -2.94 2.53 -16.85
C ASN A 41 -3.79 2.93 -18.09
N ASN A 42 -4.46 4.08 -18.09
CA ASN A 42 -5.29 4.51 -19.23
C ASN A 42 -4.49 4.84 -20.50
N SER A 43 -3.17 4.98 -20.40
CA SER A 43 -2.28 5.14 -21.55
C SER A 43 -1.84 3.80 -22.15
N GLY A 44 -2.28 2.68 -21.58
CA GLY A 44 -1.98 1.31 -22.03
C GLY A 44 -0.96 0.59 -21.14
N ASP A 45 -0.35 -0.44 -21.71
CA ASP A 45 0.68 -1.26 -21.08
C ASP A 45 2.06 -0.84 -21.60
N PHE A 46 2.97 -0.42 -20.72
CA PHE A 46 4.30 0.04 -21.10
C PHE A 46 5.32 -0.09 -19.96
N GLU A 47 6.61 -0.03 -20.31
CA GLU A 47 7.71 0.07 -19.35
C GLU A 47 8.10 1.54 -19.20
N LEU A 48 8.36 1.98 -17.97
CA LEU A 48 8.83 3.35 -17.72
C LEU A 48 10.27 3.54 -18.25
N SER A 49 10.56 4.72 -18.79
CA SER A 49 11.93 5.14 -19.12
C SER A 49 12.80 5.30 -17.86
N ASN A 50 14.12 5.41 -18.03
CA ASN A 50 15.01 5.63 -16.88
C ASN A 50 14.72 6.95 -16.16
N GLU A 51 14.37 7.98 -16.93
CA GLU A 51 13.96 9.29 -16.44
C GLU A 51 12.65 9.18 -15.64
N GLN A 52 11.65 8.50 -16.19
CA GLN A 52 10.38 8.25 -15.49
C GLN A 52 10.55 7.40 -14.24
N ILE A 53 11.50 6.46 -14.21
CA ILE A 53 11.81 5.67 -13.02
C ILE A 53 12.37 6.56 -11.91
N VAL A 54 13.15 7.60 -12.21
CA VAL A 54 13.62 8.55 -11.20
C VAL A 54 12.44 9.29 -10.58
N GLU A 55 11.54 9.84 -11.40
CA GLU A 55 10.32 10.52 -10.93
C GLU A 55 9.43 9.57 -10.13
N PHE A 56 9.27 8.33 -10.59
CA PHE A 56 8.48 7.31 -9.92
C PHE A 56 9.00 6.99 -8.50
N ARG A 57 10.31 6.94 -8.31
CA ARG A 57 10.91 6.73 -6.98
C ARG A 57 10.59 7.90 -6.04
N GLU A 58 10.68 9.14 -6.53
CA GLU A 58 10.33 10.34 -5.77
C GLU A 58 8.84 10.33 -5.38
N ASP A 59 7.96 9.92 -6.31
CA ASP A 59 6.53 9.77 -6.04
C ASP A 59 6.24 8.73 -4.95
N LEU A 60 6.93 7.58 -4.96
CA LEU A 60 6.77 6.57 -3.93
C LEU A 60 7.11 7.10 -2.53
N GLU A 61 8.16 7.92 -2.39
CA GLU A 61 8.56 8.50 -1.09
C GLU A 61 7.50 9.44 -0.50
N LEU A 62 6.58 9.98 -1.32
CA LEU A 62 5.50 10.87 -0.89
C LEU A 62 4.24 10.11 -0.44
N LEU A 63 4.19 8.79 -0.65
CA LEU A 63 3.09 7.94 -0.22
C LEU A 63 3.02 7.85 1.31
N LYS A 64 1.81 7.93 1.87
CA LYS A 64 1.59 7.87 3.32
C LYS A 64 0.74 6.67 3.70
N HIS A 65 1.31 5.74 4.46
CA HIS A 65 0.56 4.58 4.95
C HIS A 65 -0.63 5.02 5.79
N ILE A 66 -1.80 4.45 5.50
CA ILE A 66 -3.00 4.66 6.31
C ILE A 66 -3.43 3.32 6.89
N PRO A 67 -3.09 3.04 8.17
CA PRO A 67 -3.39 1.76 8.77
C PRO A 67 -4.89 1.56 8.97
N ASN A 68 -5.33 0.31 8.88
CA ASN A 68 -6.72 -0.13 9.08
C ASN A 68 -7.74 0.36 8.04
N GLU A 69 -7.28 1.00 6.96
CA GLU A 69 -8.12 1.31 5.81
C GLU A 69 -8.02 0.21 4.76
N SER A 70 -9.17 -0.24 4.28
CA SER A 70 -9.28 -1.06 3.07
C SER A 70 -9.96 -0.21 2.02
N VAL A 71 -9.29 -0.05 0.88
CA VAL A 71 -9.78 0.79 -0.20
C VAL A 71 -10.03 -0.10 -1.41
N LYS A 72 -11.20 0.04 -2.04
CA LYS A 72 -11.40 -0.62 -3.31
C LYS A 72 -10.56 0.09 -4.36
N VAL A 73 -9.43 -0.49 -4.72
CA VAL A 73 -8.59 -0.04 -5.82
C VAL A 73 -8.83 -0.86 -7.09
N GLY A 74 -8.49 -0.28 -8.23
CA GLY A 74 -8.60 -0.90 -9.54
C GLY A 74 -8.59 0.15 -10.65
N GLY A 75 -7.88 -0.15 -11.74
CA GLY A 75 -7.76 0.73 -12.91
C GLY A 75 -6.32 1.12 -13.23
N ILE A 76 -5.41 1.03 -12.26
CA ILE A 76 -3.97 1.13 -12.48
C ILE A 76 -3.27 -0.05 -11.79
N MET A 77 -2.32 -0.66 -12.48
CA MET A 77 -1.40 -1.66 -11.91
C MET A 77 0.03 -1.32 -12.29
N MET A 78 0.94 -1.43 -11.33
CA MET A 78 2.37 -1.20 -11.49
C MET A 78 3.12 -2.41 -10.95
N LYS A 79 3.93 -3.05 -11.79
CA LYS A 79 4.86 -4.10 -11.34
C LYS A 79 6.24 -3.50 -11.23
N ILE A 80 6.79 -3.56 -10.02
CA ILE A 80 8.08 -2.97 -9.68
C ILE A 80 9.09 -4.10 -9.55
N TYR A 81 10.22 -3.93 -10.20
CA TYR A 81 11.33 -4.88 -10.19
C TYR A 81 12.53 -4.22 -9.52
N GLY A 82 12.97 -4.82 -8.41
CA GLY A 82 14.24 -4.52 -7.76
C GLY A 82 15.28 -5.60 -8.04
N GLU A 83 16.43 -5.54 -7.36
CA GLU A 83 17.52 -6.51 -7.55
C GLU A 83 17.11 -7.95 -7.19
N LYS A 84 16.24 -8.14 -6.19
CA LYS A 84 15.86 -9.46 -5.67
C LYS A 84 14.37 -9.61 -5.37
N GLU A 85 13.59 -8.57 -5.62
CA GLU A 85 12.21 -8.45 -5.15
C GLU A 85 11.32 -7.94 -6.28
N GLN A 86 10.07 -8.41 -6.28
CA GLN A 86 9.02 -7.90 -7.14
C GLN A 86 7.88 -7.39 -6.27
N TYR A 87 7.31 -6.25 -6.64
CA TYR A 87 6.18 -5.67 -5.91
C TYR A 87 5.08 -5.33 -6.89
N ILE A 88 3.83 -5.43 -6.43
CA ILE A 88 2.69 -5.00 -7.22
C ILE A 88 2.02 -3.85 -6.48
N ILE A 89 1.89 -2.72 -7.14
CA ILE A 89 1.06 -1.61 -6.64
C ILE A 89 -0.18 -1.54 -7.51
N THR A 90 -1.35 -1.53 -6.88
CA THR A 90 -2.62 -1.30 -7.55
C THR A 90 -3.25 0.00 -7.08
N GLY A 91 -3.88 0.71 -8.00
CA GLY A 91 -4.42 2.04 -7.75
C GLY A 91 -5.72 2.28 -8.49
N ASN A 92 -6.43 3.33 -8.08
CA ASN A 92 -7.53 3.88 -8.86
C ASN A 92 -7.01 4.93 -9.83
N THR A 93 -7.62 5.02 -11.01
CA THR A 93 -7.46 6.17 -11.92
C THR A 93 -7.85 7.46 -11.19
N ASN A 94 -7.00 8.49 -11.25
CA ASN A 94 -7.17 9.73 -10.48
C ASN A 94 -7.37 9.49 -8.97
N GLY A 95 -6.85 8.37 -8.47
CA GLY A 95 -7.10 7.86 -7.14
C GLY A 95 -6.42 8.68 -6.05
N THR A 96 -7.08 8.77 -4.90
CA THR A 96 -6.45 9.32 -3.68
C THR A 96 -5.59 8.29 -2.95
N TYR A 97 -5.75 7.01 -3.30
CA TYR A 97 -5.14 5.88 -2.61
C TYR A 97 -4.63 4.82 -3.58
N VAL A 98 -3.61 4.09 -3.13
CA VAL A 98 -3.08 2.86 -3.74
C VAL A 98 -2.99 1.77 -2.69
N GLU A 99 -3.12 0.52 -3.12
CA GLU A 99 -2.75 -0.65 -2.34
C GLU A 99 -1.42 -1.20 -2.87
N ILE A 100 -0.51 -1.50 -1.96
CA ILE A 100 0.77 -2.12 -2.26
C ILE A 100 0.71 -3.56 -1.76
N ASP A 101 0.76 -4.49 -2.70
CA ASP A 101 0.91 -5.91 -2.44
C ASP A 101 2.40 -6.25 -2.49
N VAL A 102 2.94 -6.60 -1.33
CA VAL A 102 4.31 -7.11 -1.24
C VAL A 102 4.29 -8.58 -1.66
N VAL A 103 4.50 -8.82 -2.95
CA VAL A 103 4.53 -10.17 -3.52
C VAL A 103 5.94 -10.72 -3.41
N ASN A 104 6.23 -11.42 -2.31
CA ASN A 104 7.45 -12.19 -2.25
C ASN A 104 7.36 -13.33 -3.28
N VAL A 105 8.22 -13.31 -4.29
CA VAL A 105 8.29 -14.31 -5.38
C VAL A 105 8.41 -15.76 -4.90
N ASN A 106 8.72 -15.99 -3.62
CA ASN A 106 8.81 -17.32 -3.00
C ASN A 106 7.69 -17.62 -1.98
N SER A 107 6.63 -16.81 -1.91
CA SER A 107 5.53 -16.95 -0.94
C SER A 107 4.17 -16.86 -1.61
N ASP A 108 3.25 -17.75 -1.22
CA ASP A 108 1.83 -17.67 -1.61
C ASP A 108 1.05 -16.61 -0.81
N PHE A 109 1.69 -16.01 0.20
CA PHE A 109 1.14 -14.93 1.01
C PHE A 109 1.68 -13.59 0.53
N SER A 110 0.78 -12.66 0.23
CA SER A 110 1.07 -11.23 0.07
C SER A 110 0.45 -10.48 1.24
N ASP A 111 1.23 -9.55 1.81
CA ASP A 111 0.69 -8.55 2.72
C ASP A 111 0.32 -7.31 1.90
N THR A 112 -0.90 -6.84 2.09
CA THR A 112 -1.44 -5.64 1.43
C THR A 112 -1.42 -4.46 2.38
N TYR A 113 -0.91 -3.32 1.91
CA TYR A 113 -0.81 -2.08 2.66
C TYR A 113 -1.43 -0.92 1.89
N THR A 114 -2.27 -0.13 2.55
CA THR A 114 -2.96 1.01 1.94
C THR A 114 -2.15 2.30 2.12
N PHE A 115 -1.90 3.01 1.03
CA PHE A 115 -1.21 4.30 1.04
C PHE A 115 -2.06 5.40 0.41
N LYS A 116 -1.95 6.62 0.94
CA LYS A 116 -2.50 7.83 0.33
C LYS A 116 -1.49 8.44 -0.64
N CYS A 117 -1.96 8.78 -1.85
CA CYS A 117 -1.14 9.27 -2.96
C CYS A 117 -0.65 10.71 -2.81
N SER A 118 -1.06 11.45 -1.77
CA SER A 118 -0.58 12.83 -1.51
C SER A 118 -0.65 13.80 -2.71
N GLY A 119 -1.51 13.56 -3.72
CA GLY A 119 -1.63 14.37 -4.93
C GLY A 119 -1.01 13.76 -6.19
N ILE A 120 -0.35 12.61 -6.07
CA ILE A 120 0.20 11.84 -7.19
C ILE A 120 -0.92 11.18 -7.98
N ASN A 121 -0.81 11.25 -9.31
CA ASN A 121 -1.70 10.55 -10.24
C ASN A 121 -0.88 9.66 -11.16
N PHE A 122 -0.82 8.36 -10.87
CA PHE A 122 -0.08 7.38 -11.66
C PHE A 122 -0.63 7.20 -13.09
N ASP A 123 -1.81 7.76 -13.40
CA ASP A 123 -2.36 7.82 -14.76
C ASP A 123 -1.63 8.85 -15.65
N ASN A 124 -0.83 9.74 -15.06
CA ASN A 124 -0.07 10.75 -15.80
C ASN A 124 1.15 10.17 -16.53
N TYR A 125 1.64 8.99 -16.14
CA TYR A 125 2.70 8.29 -16.85
C TYR A 125 2.21 7.82 -18.22
N LYS A 126 3.07 7.96 -19.23
CA LYS A 126 2.78 7.61 -20.63
C LYS A 126 4.00 6.95 -21.26
N PRO A 127 3.83 6.08 -22.27
CA PRO A 127 4.96 5.62 -23.06
C PRO A 127 5.65 6.82 -23.73
N GLU A 128 6.98 6.83 -23.70
CA GLU A 128 7.82 7.78 -24.43
C GLU A 128 7.99 7.41 -25.91
#